data_AF-A0A1G5SR34-F1
#
_entry.id   AF-A0A1G5SR34-F1
#
_cell.length_a   1.000
_cell.length_b   1.000
_cell.length_c   1.000
_cell.angle_alpha   90.00
_cell.angle_beta   90.00
_cell.angle_gamma   90.00
#
_symmetry.space_group_name_H-M   'P 1'
#
loop_
_entity.id
_entity.type
_entity.pdbx_description
1 polymer ?
#
loop_
_entity_poly.entity_id
_entity_poly.type
_entity_poly.pdbx_seq_one_letter_code
_entity_poly.pdbx_strand_id
1 'polypeptide(L)'
;MIQRIISGGQTGADRAALDWAIANNIQQGGWCPAGRRAEDGVIPNLYCLHETPQRDYRQRTKWNVRDSDATLIITPAAELTGGSRFTQEWAQKISRPCLHVFRCNEWPEWIRIFFETNSIAILNVAGPRSSGAAGIEYFVHEVLDEMLAKSSKKTFL
;
A
#
# COMPACT_ATOMS: atom_id res chain seq x y z
N MET A 1 -14.03 7.76 3.13
CA MET A 1 -14.07 6.39 3.70
C MET A 1 -13.39 5.49 2.69
N ILE A 2 -12.45 4.66 3.13
CA ILE A 2 -11.78 3.69 2.25
C ILE A 2 -12.77 2.60 1.87
N GLN A 3 -12.89 2.35 0.57
CA GLN A 3 -13.71 1.28 0.01
C GLN A 3 -12.85 0.09 -0.38
N ARG A 4 -11.61 0.34 -0.81
CA ARG A 4 -10.71 -0.69 -1.30
C ARG A 4 -9.24 -0.41 -0.96
N ILE A 5 -8.54 -1.45 -0.54
CA ILE A 5 -7.08 -1.49 -0.48
C ILE A 5 -6.57 -2.25 -1.70
N ILE A 6 -5.60 -1.69 -2.42
CA ILE A 6 -4.89 -2.41 -3.47
C ILE A 6 -3.40 -2.51 -3.17
N SER A 7 -2.78 -3.59 -3.62
CA SER A 7 -1.34 -3.77 -3.57
C SER A 7 -0.87 -4.78 -4.63
N GLY A 8 0.44 -5.03 -4.70
CA GLY A 8 1.00 -5.93 -5.71
C GLY A 8 1.29 -7.36 -5.27
N GLY A 9 0.92 -7.73 -4.04
CA GLY A 9 1.00 -9.10 -3.53
C GLY A 9 2.41 -9.60 -3.22
N GLN A 10 3.43 -8.73 -3.26
CA GLN A 10 4.76 -9.08 -2.77
C GLN A 10 4.71 -9.43 -1.27
N THR A 11 5.67 -10.20 -0.76
CA THR A 11 5.85 -10.34 0.70
C THR A 11 6.06 -8.98 1.35
N GLY A 12 6.03 -8.93 2.68
CA GLY A 12 6.24 -7.70 3.43
C GLY A 12 5.03 -6.78 3.33
N ALA A 13 5.29 -5.53 2.94
CA ALA A 13 4.28 -4.49 3.04
C ALA A 13 3.03 -4.75 2.17
N ASP A 14 3.23 -5.30 0.97
CA ASP A 14 2.13 -5.53 0.04
C ASP A 14 1.12 -6.55 0.60
N ARG A 15 1.59 -7.71 1.09
CA ARG A 15 0.72 -8.72 1.71
C ARG A 15 0.15 -8.27 3.05
N ALA A 16 0.92 -7.59 3.89
CA ALA A 16 0.41 -7.06 5.15
C ALA A 16 -0.81 -6.17 4.95
N ALA A 17 -0.80 -5.32 3.90
CA ALA A 17 -1.94 -4.48 3.56
C ALA A 17 -3.16 -5.29 3.09
N LEU A 18 -2.95 -6.33 2.28
CA LEU A 18 -4.03 -7.20 1.80
C LEU A 18 -4.63 -8.02 2.95
N ASP A 19 -3.79 -8.57 3.83
CA ASP A 19 -4.20 -9.32 5.02
C ASP A 19 -5.01 -8.44 5.98
N TRP A 20 -4.55 -7.20 6.20
CA TRP A 20 -5.26 -6.22 7.02
C TRP A 20 -6.63 -5.88 6.44
N ALA A 21 -6.73 -5.70 5.12
CA ALA A 21 -8.00 -5.41 4.45
C ALA A 21 -8.99 -6.58 4.60
N ILE A 22 -8.52 -7.82 4.47
CA ILE A 22 -9.34 -9.02 4.72
C ILE A 22 -9.85 -9.04 6.16
N ALA A 23 -8.96 -8.83 7.14
CA ALA A 23 -9.32 -8.83 8.55
C ALA A 23 -10.36 -7.75 8.93
N ASN A 24 -10.35 -6.62 8.22
CA ASN A 24 -11.25 -5.49 8.45
C ASN A 24 -12.48 -5.48 7.51
N ASN A 25 -12.72 -6.56 6.75
CA ASN A 25 -13.82 -6.64 5.76
C ASN A 25 -13.83 -5.51 4.73
N ILE A 26 -12.65 -5.01 4.35
CA ILE A 26 -12.46 -4.03 3.29
C ILE A 26 -12.12 -4.76 2.00
N GLN A 27 -12.67 -4.31 0.86
CA GLN A 27 -12.36 -4.93 -0.42
C GLN A 27 -10.85 -4.85 -0.69
N GLN A 28 -10.25 -5.97 -1.10
CA GLN A 28 -8.84 -6.00 -1.49
C GLN A 28 -8.64 -6.36 -2.97
N GLY A 29 -7.45 -6.05 -3.48
CA GLY A 29 -7.01 -6.55 -4.77
C GLY A 29 -5.78 -5.80 -5.28
N GLY A 30 -5.72 -5.60 -6.60
CA GLY A 30 -4.63 -4.89 -7.26
C GLY A 30 -4.00 -5.70 -8.37
N TRP A 31 -2.81 -5.27 -8.78
CA TRP A 31 -2.08 -5.80 -9.91
C TRP A 31 -0.81 -6.52 -9.45
N CYS A 32 -0.63 -7.76 -9.88
CA CYS A 32 0.57 -8.55 -9.65
C CYS A 32 1.26 -8.91 -10.99
N PRO A 33 2.54 -9.33 -11.00
CA PRO A 33 3.19 -9.72 -12.24
C PRO A 33 2.58 -10.98 -12.85
N ALA A 34 2.76 -11.18 -14.15
CA ALA A 34 2.41 -12.44 -14.82
C ALA A 34 3.04 -13.66 -14.11
N GLY A 35 2.23 -14.72 -13.98
CA GLY A 35 2.49 -15.89 -13.15
C GLY A 35 2.30 -15.67 -11.65
N ARG A 36 1.62 -14.59 -11.23
CA ARG A 36 1.42 -14.18 -9.83
C ARG A 36 2.72 -14.22 -9.02
N ARG A 37 3.80 -13.70 -9.57
CA ARG A 37 5.14 -13.84 -8.99
C ARG A 37 5.36 -12.94 -7.77
N ALA A 38 5.88 -13.51 -6.70
CA ALA A 38 6.48 -12.84 -5.54
C ALA A 38 7.88 -13.42 -5.23
N GLU A 39 8.56 -12.93 -4.19
CA GLU A 39 9.88 -13.44 -3.80
C GLU A 39 9.87 -14.88 -3.28
N ASP A 40 8.76 -15.28 -2.67
CA ASP A 40 8.55 -16.59 -2.05
C ASP A 40 7.76 -17.55 -2.95
N GLY A 41 7.63 -17.21 -4.23
CA GLY A 41 6.97 -18.04 -5.24
C GLY A 41 5.67 -17.43 -5.75
N VAL A 42 4.63 -18.25 -5.84
CA VAL A 42 3.33 -17.87 -6.41
C VAL A 42 2.47 -17.24 -5.32
N ILE A 43 1.93 -16.05 -5.60
CA ILE A 43 1.05 -15.32 -4.68
C ILE A 43 -0.24 -16.13 -4.45
N PRO A 44 -0.62 -16.40 -3.18
CA PRO A 44 -1.83 -17.16 -2.85
C PRO A 44 -3.11 -16.65 -3.53
N ASN A 45 -4.03 -17.57 -3.83
CA ASN A 45 -5.31 -17.26 -4.50
C ASN A 45 -6.31 -16.49 -3.61
N LEU A 46 -6.08 -16.43 -2.30
CA LEU A 46 -6.91 -15.65 -1.39
C LEU A 46 -6.86 -14.13 -1.70
N TYR A 47 -5.79 -13.67 -2.34
CA TYR A 47 -5.64 -12.28 -2.77
C TYR A 47 -6.28 -12.07 -4.15
N CYS A 48 -7.22 -11.12 -4.25
CA CYS A 48 -7.99 -10.78 -5.44
C CYS A 48 -7.17 -9.93 -6.44
N LEU A 49 -6.00 -10.45 -6.81
CA LEU A 49 -5.05 -9.79 -7.69
C LEU A 49 -5.27 -10.21 -9.14
N HIS A 50 -5.16 -9.22 -10.03
CA HIS A 50 -5.13 -9.42 -11.47
C HIS A 50 -3.68 -9.41 -11.96
N GLU A 51 -3.35 -10.29 -12.90
CA GLU A 51 -2.02 -10.32 -13.50
C GLU A 51 -1.86 -9.20 -14.53
N THR A 52 -0.74 -8.50 -14.48
CA THR A 52 -0.29 -7.66 -15.58
C THR A 52 0.34 -8.53 -16.67
N PRO A 53 0.37 -8.08 -17.96
CA PRO A 53 0.97 -8.86 -19.04
C PRO A 53 2.45 -9.22 -18.83
N GLN A 54 3.22 -8.38 -18.13
CA GLN A 54 4.65 -8.60 -17.91
C GLN A 54 4.93 -9.28 -16.56
N ARG A 55 5.99 -10.10 -16.54
CA ARG A 55 6.54 -10.71 -15.32
C ARG A 55 7.38 -9.74 -14.47
N ASP A 56 7.69 -8.57 -15.01
CA ASP A 56 8.49 -7.54 -14.34
C ASP A 56 7.64 -6.76 -13.31
N TYR A 57 8.26 -6.43 -12.17
CA TYR A 57 7.56 -5.75 -11.09
C TYR A 57 7.21 -4.28 -11.42
N ARG A 58 7.90 -3.63 -12.38
CA ARG A 58 7.63 -2.22 -12.66
C ARG A 58 6.25 -2.02 -13.26
N GLN A 59 5.77 -2.93 -14.13
CA GLN A 59 4.45 -2.77 -14.74
C GLN A 59 3.34 -2.81 -13.68
N ARG A 60 3.36 -3.82 -12.80
CA ARG A 60 2.38 -3.93 -11.71
C ARG A 60 2.43 -2.74 -10.76
N THR A 61 3.63 -2.23 -10.44
CA THR A 61 3.77 -1.04 -9.58
C THR A 61 3.13 0.18 -10.23
N LYS A 62 3.40 0.41 -11.53
CA LYS A 62 2.79 1.53 -12.26
C LYS A 62 1.27 1.44 -12.29
N TRP A 63 0.71 0.24 -12.47
CA TRP A 63 -0.74 0.05 -12.57
C TRP A 63 -1.44 0.20 -11.21
N ASN A 64 -0.85 -0.29 -10.12
CA ASN A 64 -1.39 -0.04 -8.77
C ASN A 64 -1.39 1.46 -8.40
N VAL A 65 -0.36 2.21 -8.78
CA VAL A 65 -0.35 3.68 -8.58
C VAL A 65 -1.36 4.39 -9.49
N ARG A 66 -1.51 3.93 -10.74
CA ARG A 66 -2.46 4.51 -11.71
C ARG A 66 -3.92 4.32 -11.24
N ASP A 67 -4.25 3.11 -10.81
CA ASP A 67 -5.61 2.63 -10.53
C ASP A 67 -6.01 2.78 -9.05
N SER A 68 -5.33 3.67 -8.32
CA SER A 68 -5.71 4.11 -6.97
C SER A 68 -5.97 5.61 -6.95
N ASP A 69 -6.65 6.09 -5.93
CA ASP A 69 -6.83 7.53 -5.69
C ASP A 69 -5.58 8.13 -5.06
N ALA A 70 -4.86 7.34 -4.26
CA ALA A 70 -3.64 7.70 -3.57
C ALA A 70 -2.75 6.48 -3.32
N THR A 71 -1.45 6.73 -3.10
CA THR A 71 -0.48 5.70 -2.69
C THR A 71 0.11 6.02 -1.32
N LEU A 72 0.10 5.03 -0.44
CA LEU A 72 0.82 5.04 0.83
C LEU A 72 2.03 4.10 0.73
N ILE A 73 3.23 4.66 0.90
CA ILE A 73 4.49 3.91 0.92
C ILE A 73 4.92 3.78 2.37
N ILE A 74 5.10 2.56 2.86
CA ILE A 74 5.47 2.28 4.26
C ILE A 74 6.83 1.60 4.28
N THR A 75 7.82 2.19 4.95
CA THR A 75 9.19 1.66 5.04
C THR A 75 9.72 1.75 6.47
N PRO A 76 10.78 0.99 6.83
CA PRO A 76 11.35 1.07 8.17
C PRO A 76 12.10 2.39 8.45
N ALA A 77 12.54 3.10 7.42
CA ALA A 77 13.39 4.29 7.53
C ALA A 77 13.05 5.36 6.48
N ALA A 78 13.53 6.59 6.71
CA ALA A 78 13.26 7.76 5.88
C ALA A 78 13.81 7.69 4.45
N GLU A 79 14.84 6.88 4.21
CA GLU A 79 15.39 6.70 2.87
C GLU A 79 14.58 5.68 2.06
N LEU A 80 14.09 6.08 0.89
CA LEU A 80 13.45 5.20 -0.06
C LEU A 80 14.47 4.58 -1.02
N THR A 81 14.40 3.26 -1.16
CA THR A 81 15.25 2.50 -2.07
C THR A 81 14.43 1.57 -2.96
N GLY A 82 15.06 1.08 -4.03
CA GLY A 82 14.51 0.03 -4.90
C GLY A 82 13.08 0.29 -5.38
N GLY A 83 12.21 -0.72 -5.19
CA GLY A 83 10.81 -0.67 -5.61
C GLY A 83 10.01 0.46 -4.95
N SER A 84 10.25 0.75 -3.67
CA SER A 84 9.54 1.82 -2.95
C SER A 84 9.88 3.20 -3.51
N ARG A 85 11.16 3.47 -3.83
CA ARG A 85 11.56 4.71 -4.49
C ARG A 85 10.92 4.84 -5.87
N PHE A 86 10.94 3.76 -6.64
CA PHE A 86 10.30 3.73 -7.96
C PHE A 86 8.78 4.00 -7.88
N THR A 87 8.09 3.47 -6.86
CA THR A 87 6.67 3.78 -6.62
C THR A 87 6.46 5.27 -6.40
N GLN A 88 7.28 5.92 -5.57
CA GLN A 88 7.18 7.37 -5.30
C GLN A 88 7.44 8.19 -6.57
N GLU A 89 8.54 7.90 -7.29
CA GLU A 89 8.89 8.56 -8.55
C GLU A 89 7.74 8.47 -9.57
N TRP A 90 7.10 7.31 -9.67
CA TRP A 90 5.99 7.11 -10.59
C TRP A 90 4.72 7.84 -10.15
N ALA A 91 4.39 7.82 -8.85
CA ALA A 91 3.23 8.56 -8.32
C ALA A 91 3.36 10.06 -8.57
N GLN A 92 4.55 10.62 -8.31
CA GLN A 92 4.86 12.02 -8.63
C GLN A 92 4.73 12.29 -10.14
N LYS A 93 5.27 11.41 -10.98
CA LYS A 93 5.23 11.55 -12.44
C LYS A 93 3.80 11.62 -13.00
N ILE A 94 2.84 10.91 -12.42
CA ILE A 94 1.45 10.92 -12.87
C ILE A 94 0.55 11.82 -12.00
N SER A 95 1.14 12.67 -11.16
CA SER A 95 0.41 13.57 -10.25
C SER A 95 -0.59 12.86 -9.34
N ARG A 96 -0.25 11.66 -8.88
CA ARG A 96 -1.05 10.89 -7.93
C ARG A 96 -0.62 11.24 -6.50
N PRO A 97 -1.53 11.60 -5.58
CA PRO A 97 -1.19 11.81 -4.18
C PRO A 97 -0.43 10.62 -3.61
N CYS A 98 0.70 10.91 -2.97
CA CYS A 98 1.60 9.90 -2.43
C CYS A 98 2.11 10.36 -1.07
N LEU A 99 1.92 9.53 -0.05
CA LEU A 99 2.52 9.74 1.26
C LEU A 99 3.55 8.63 1.52
N HIS A 100 4.72 9.02 2.00
CA HIS A 100 5.71 8.09 2.54
C HIS A 100 5.69 8.17 4.06
N VAL A 101 5.48 7.01 4.70
CA VAL A 101 5.50 6.83 6.14
C VAL A 101 6.65 5.92 6.54
N PHE A 102 7.37 6.34 7.57
CA PHE A 102 8.43 5.59 8.23
C PHE A 102 8.35 5.83 9.75
N ARG A 103 9.12 5.08 10.53
CA ARG A 103 9.08 5.18 12.00
C ARG A 103 9.70 6.50 12.46
N CYS A 104 8.85 7.40 12.92
CA CYS A 104 9.17 8.65 13.62
C CYS A 104 7.99 9.05 14.51
N ASN A 105 8.02 10.21 15.17
CA ASN A 105 6.91 10.61 16.06
C ASN A 105 5.77 11.29 15.27
N GLU A 106 6.06 11.75 14.06
CA GLU A 106 5.19 12.63 13.28
C GLU A 106 4.27 11.87 12.32
N TRP A 107 4.54 10.59 12.04
CA TRP A 107 3.78 9.84 11.03
C TRP A 107 2.25 9.77 11.27
N PRO A 108 1.72 9.71 12.52
CA PRO A 108 0.27 9.69 12.73
C PRO A 108 -0.39 10.99 12.23
N GLU A 109 0.29 12.11 12.42
CA GLU A 109 -0.18 13.41 11.96
C GLU A 109 -0.11 13.53 10.42
N TRP A 110 0.93 12.98 9.80
CA TRP A 110 1.02 12.93 8.33
C TRP A 110 -0.13 12.12 7.72
N ILE A 111 -0.47 10.96 8.31
CA ILE A 111 -1.61 10.15 7.90
C ILE A 111 -2.90 10.99 8.01
N ARG A 112 -3.13 11.64 9.16
CA ARG A 112 -4.31 12.48 9.37
C ARG A 112 -4.45 13.54 8.29
N ILE A 113 -3.41 14.34 8.06
CA ILE A 113 -3.41 15.41 7.06
C ILE A 113 -3.65 14.83 5.65
N PHE A 114 -3.02 13.71 5.32
CA PHE A 114 -3.13 13.10 4.00
C PHE A 114 -4.56 12.67 3.67
N PHE A 115 -5.27 12.04 4.61
CA PHE A 115 -6.66 11.63 4.41
C PHE A 115 -7.68 12.76 4.54
N GLU A 116 -7.33 13.87 5.21
CA GLU A 116 -8.17 15.07 5.23
C GLU A 116 -8.07 15.89 3.95
N THR A 117 -6.88 15.94 3.35
CA THR A 117 -6.61 16.74 2.13
C THR A 117 -6.95 16.02 0.83
N ASN A 118 -7.04 14.69 0.85
CA ASN A 118 -7.30 13.88 -0.34
C ASN A 118 -8.57 13.06 -0.18
N SER A 119 -9.43 13.08 -1.20
CA SER A 119 -10.59 12.17 -1.27
C SER A 119 -10.12 10.79 -1.74
N ILE A 120 -9.90 9.88 -0.80
CA ILE A 120 -9.34 8.54 -1.07
C ILE A 120 -10.43 7.48 -0.82
N ALA A 121 -10.85 6.79 -1.89
CA ALA A 121 -11.71 5.61 -1.81
C ALA A 121 -10.91 4.32 -2.10
N ILE A 122 -9.97 4.37 -3.04
CA ILE A 122 -9.06 3.28 -3.38
C ILE A 122 -7.64 3.68 -2.98
N LEU A 123 -7.09 3.01 -1.97
CA LEU A 123 -5.73 3.25 -1.50
C LEU A 123 -4.78 2.16 -2.00
N ASN A 124 -3.74 2.54 -2.72
CA ASN A 124 -2.61 1.66 -2.98
C ASN A 124 -1.65 1.67 -1.78
N VAL A 125 -1.28 0.51 -1.27
CA VAL A 125 -0.26 0.38 -0.22
C VAL A 125 0.94 -0.36 -0.79
N ALA A 126 2.13 0.21 -0.59
CA ALA A 126 3.38 -0.30 -1.10
C ALA A 126 4.49 -0.23 -0.04
N GLY A 127 5.53 -1.05 -0.20
CA GLY A 127 6.70 -1.00 0.64
C GLY A 127 7.72 -2.10 0.28
N PRO A 128 8.74 -2.31 1.13
CA PRO A 128 9.72 -3.36 0.90
C PRO A 128 9.09 -4.75 1.06
N ARG A 129 9.68 -5.69 0.33
CA ARG A 129 9.50 -7.13 0.53
C ARG A 129 10.06 -7.57 1.89
N SER A 130 9.57 -8.69 2.45
CA SER A 130 9.99 -9.16 3.78
C SER A 130 11.51 -9.34 3.88
N SER A 131 12.16 -9.86 2.82
CA SER A 131 13.63 -9.99 2.79
C SER A 131 14.40 -8.68 2.90
N GLY A 132 13.76 -7.54 2.60
CA GLY A 132 14.35 -6.20 2.65
C GLY A 132 14.00 -5.41 3.91
N ALA A 133 13.01 -5.85 4.69
CA ALA A 133 12.62 -5.26 5.96
C ALA A 133 11.80 -6.26 6.79
N ALA A 134 12.49 -7.05 7.62
CA ALA A 134 11.84 -8.00 8.51
C ALA A 134 10.91 -7.28 9.50
N GLY A 135 9.68 -7.77 9.67
CA GLY A 135 8.70 -7.21 10.60
C GLY A 135 8.08 -5.89 10.14
N ILE A 136 8.18 -5.54 8.84
CA ILE A 136 7.49 -4.38 8.28
C ILE A 136 5.96 -4.54 8.36
N GLU A 137 5.48 -5.78 8.39
CA GLU A 137 4.07 -6.15 8.43
C GLU A 137 3.36 -5.53 9.64
N TYR A 138 4.00 -5.55 10.82
CA TYR A 138 3.46 -4.94 12.04
C TYR A 138 3.27 -3.43 11.90
N PHE A 139 4.25 -2.75 11.29
CA PHE A 139 4.16 -1.31 11.10
C PHE A 139 3.12 -0.93 10.05
N VAL A 140 2.94 -1.77 9.03
CA VAL A 140 1.86 -1.59 8.05
C VAL A 140 0.49 -1.67 8.74
N HIS A 141 0.28 -2.64 9.62
CA HIS A 141 -0.98 -2.76 10.38
C HIS A 141 -1.19 -1.56 11.31
N GLU A 142 -0.17 -1.13 12.06
CA GLU A 142 -0.24 0.05 12.93
C GLU A 142 -0.66 1.32 12.16
N VAL A 143 -0.06 1.55 10.99
CA VAL A 143 -0.39 2.70 10.14
C VAL A 143 -1.83 2.61 9.60
N LEU A 144 -2.28 1.42 9.18
CA LEU A 144 -3.63 1.24 8.65
C LEU A 144 -4.71 1.29 9.75
N ASP A 145 -4.40 0.84 10.96
CA ASP A 145 -5.28 0.97 12.12
C ASP A 145 -5.48 2.44 12.51
N GLU A 146 -4.41 3.25 12.52
CA GLU A 146 -4.49 4.69 12.78
C GLU A 146 -5.38 5.39 11.74
N MET A 147 -5.29 5.00 10.46
CA MET A 147 -6.16 5.49 9.39
C MET A 147 -7.66 5.20 9.67
N LEU A 148 -8.00 4.00 10.14
CA LEU A 148 -9.40 3.65 10.46
C LEU A 148 -9.92 4.32 11.72
N ALA A 149 -9.12 4.38 12.79
CA ALA A 149 -9.53 4.95 14.07
C ALA A 149 -10.02 6.40 13.94
N LYS A 150 -9.48 7.14 12.96
CA LYS A 150 -9.87 8.53 12.66
C LYS A 150 -11.07 8.64 11.73
N SER A 151 -11.35 7.61 10.92
CA SER A 151 -12.54 7.57 10.07
C SER A 151 -13.83 7.43 10.90
N SER A 152 -13.78 6.73 12.05
CA SER A 152 -14.94 6.54 12.93
C SER A 152 -15.29 7.75 13.81
N LYS A 153 -14.42 8.77 13.91
CA LYS A 153 -14.69 9.98 14.70
C LYS A 153 -15.50 11.05 13.96
N LYS A 154 -15.95 10.79 12.73
CA LYS A 154 -16.69 11.75 11.89
C LYS A 154 -18.23 11.64 11.97
N THR A 155 -18.80 10.86 12.89
CA THR A 155 -20.27 10.62 12.96
C THR A 155 -21.02 11.45 14.02
N PHE A 156 -20.39 12.42 14.68
CA PHE A 156 -21.14 13.35 15.53
C PHE A 156 -20.70 14.78 15.25
N LEU A 157 -21.47 15.47 14.40
CA LEU A 157 -21.82 16.89 14.46
C LEU A 157 -22.96 17.14 13.46
#